data_AF-A0A7S0NMH1-F1
#
_entry.id   AF-A0A7S0NMH1-F1
#
_cell.length_a   1.000
_cell.length_b   1.000
_cell.length_c   1.000
_cell.angle_alpha   90.00
_cell.angle_beta   90.00
_cell.angle_gamma   90.00
#
_symmetry.space_group_name_H-M   'P 1'
#
loop_
_entity.id
_entity.type
_entity.pdbx_description
1 polymer ?
#
loop_
_entity_poly.entity_id
_entity_poly.type
_entity_poly.pdbx_seq_one_letter_code
_entity_poly.pdbx_strand_id
1 'polypeptide(L)'
;KHPRRSRPRAAGPMFRVSRLAAVAALLAMCAHVFPRGAHALGVTDDHPLVARQGAPDMALCDRADAGHRRATQRGDQMLKLGRLEVAEACYLGALRQKNDFPMALYGLGEVHTRAEDDDRVDLAESAYKLALESWPQYVD
;
A
#
# COMPACT_ATOMS: atom_id res chain seq x y z
N LYS A 1 -14.69 -79.84 -17.11
CA LYS A 1 -14.08 -78.95 -18.13
C LYS A 1 -14.27 -77.49 -17.67
N HIS A 2 -13.15 -76.79 -17.44
CA HIS A 2 -12.97 -75.40 -16.96
C HIS A 2 -13.56 -74.29 -17.90
N PRO A 3 -13.50 -72.96 -17.57
CA PRO A 3 -14.07 -72.20 -16.44
C PRO A 3 -14.59 -70.79 -16.91
N ARG A 4 -14.66 -69.77 -16.01
CA ARG A 4 -14.76 -68.28 -16.21
C ARG A 4 -16.16 -67.68 -15.98
N ARG A 5 -16.36 -66.55 -15.30
CA ARG A 5 -15.50 -65.61 -14.56
C ARG A 5 -16.44 -64.75 -13.70
N SER A 6 -15.99 -64.43 -12.50
CA SER A 6 -16.51 -63.41 -11.60
C SER A 6 -16.34 -61.99 -12.18
N ARG A 7 -17.27 -61.08 -11.86
CA ARG A 7 -16.99 -59.64 -11.72
C ARG A 7 -17.89 -59.02 -10.64
N PRO A 8 -17.32 -58.41 -9.59
CA PRO A 8 -18.07 -57.54 -8.69
C PRO A 8 -18.20 -56.14 -9.32
N ARG A 9 -19.38 -55.51 -9.22
CA ARG A 9 -19.55 -54.09 -9.53
C ARG A 9 -19.13 -53.30 -8.30
N ALA A 10 -17.94 -52.71 -8.37
CA ALA A 10 -17.37 -51.86 -7.33
C ALA A 10 -18.26 -50.63 -7.09
N ALA A 11 -18.54 -50.36 -5.82
CA ALA A 11 -19.02 -49.10 -5.32
C ALA A 11 -17.91 -48.04 -5.51
N GLY A 12 -18.19 -46.98 -6.27
CA GLY A 12 -17.34 -45.80 -6.33
C GLY A 12 -17.69 -44.85 -5.16
N PRO A 13 -16.71 -44.28 -4.45
CA PRO A 13 -17.00 -43.35 -3.36
C PRO A 13 -17.46 -42.00 -3.91
N MET A 14 -18.64 -41.56 -3.49
CA MET A 14 -19.10 -40.17 -3.66
C MET A 14 -18.25 -39.28 -2.74
N PHE A 15 -17.21 -38.66 -3.28
CA PHE A 15 -16.48 -37.59 -2.59
C PHE A 15 -17.41 -36.38 -2.42
N ARG A 16 -18.04 -36.27 -1.24
CA ARG A 16 -18.66 -35.02 -0.78
C ARG A 16 -17.53 -34.04 -0.46
N VAL A 17 -17.14 -33.21 -1.42
CA VAL A 17 -16.22 -32.11 -1.17
C VAL A 17 -16.92 -31.13 -0.22
N SER A 18 -16.39 -31.01 1.00
CA SER A 18 -16.90 -30.06 1.99
C SER A 18 -16.79 -28.64 1.45
N ARG A 19 -17.81 -27.80 1.66
CA ARG A 19 -17.81 -26.38 1.23
C ARG A 19 -16.57 -25.63 1.73
N LEU A 20 -16.04 -26.02 2.90
CA LEU A 20 -14.79 -25.49 3.46
C LEU A 20 -13.56 -25.79 2.59
N ALA A 21 -13.46 -27.00 2.04
CA ALA A 21 -12.37 -27.39 1.16
C ALA A 21 -12.43 -26.65 -0.19
N ALA A 22 -13.64 -26.39 -0.69
CA ALA A 22 -13.84 -25.59 -1.90
C ALA A 22 -13.45 -24.12 -1.69
N VAL A 23 -13.78 -23.52 -0.53
CA VAL A 23 -13.39 -22.15 -0.18
C VAL A 23 -11.87 -22.04 0.01
N ALA A 24 -11.24 -23.01 0.67
CA ALA A 24 -9.79 -23.03 0.84
C ALA A 24 -9.05 -23.14 -0.51
N ALA A 25 -9.57 -23.96 -1.45
CA ALA A 25 -9.02 -24.08 -2.79
C ALA A 25 -9.17 -22.78 -3.61
N LEU A 26 -10.32 -22.10 -3.49
CA LEU A 26 -10.55 -20.78 -4.12
C LEU A 26 -9.59 -19.72 -3.59
N LEU A 27 -9.38 -19.64 -2.26
CA LEU A 27 -8.43 -18.70 -1.65
C LEU A 27 -6.98 -19.01 -2.05
N ALA A 28 -6.59 -20.27 -2.11
CA ALA A 28 -5.26 -20.69 -2.55
C ALA A 28 -5.04 -20.40 -4.05
N MET A 29 -6.05 -20.55 -4.90
CA MET A 29 -5.98 -20.15 -6.31
C MET A 29 -5.87 -18.63 -6.47
N CYS A 30 -6.56 -17.83 -5.64
CA CYS A 30 -6.39 -16.37 -5.65
C CYS A 30 -4.94 -15.95 -5.34
N ALA A 31 -4.25 -16.66 -4.45
CA ALA A 31 -2.84 -16.39 -4.13
C ALA A 31 -1.86 -16.74 -5.26
N HIS A 32 -2.25 -17.59 -6.20
CA HIS A 32 -1.44 -17.93 -7.39
C HIS A 32 -1.82 -17.13 -8.65
N VAL A 33 -3.05 -16.66 -8.75
CA VAL A 33 -3.52 -15.79 -9.85
C VAL A 33 -3.08 -14.34 -9.65
N PHE A 34 -2.92 -13.90 -8.40
CA PHE A 34 -2.26 -12.65 -8.04
C PHE A 34 -0.84 -12.95 -7.51
N PRO A 35 0.16 -13.12 -8.39
CA PRO A 35 1.53 -12.92 -7.94
C PRO A 35 1.60 -11.50 -7.34
N ARG A 36 2.16 -11.38 -6.14
CA ARG A 36 2.55 -10.11 -5.51
C ARG A 36 3.61 -9.41 -6.38
N GLY A 37 3.19 -8.88 -7.52
CA GLY A 37 4.08 -8.52 -8.62
C GLY A 37 3.48 -7.52 -9.61
N ALA A 38 2.49 -6.75 -9.19
CA ALA A 38 2.26 -5.44 -9.80
C ALA A 38 2.93 -4.44 -8.87
N HIS A 39 4.04 -3.85 -9.33
CA HIS A 39 4.67 -2.71 -8.67
C HIS A 39 3.57 -1.68 -8.41
N ALA A 40 3.15 -1.54 -7.15
CA ALA A 40 2.29 -0.43 -6.79
C ALA A 40 3.14 0.81 -7.04
N LEU A 41 2.83 1.55 -8.10
CA LEU A 41 3.59 2.74 -8.49
C LEU A 41 3.46 3.87 -7.44
N GLY A 42 2.98 3.60 -6.22
CA GLY A 42 2.72 4.59 -5.18
C GLY A 42 2.47 3.96 -3.82
N VAL A 43 2.18 4.80 -2.83
CA VAL A 43 1.96 4.39 -1.43
C VAL A 43 0.65 3.62 -1.27
N THR A 44 0.69 2.54 -0.50
CA THR A 44 -0.52 1.77 -0.13
C THR A 44 -1.13 2.29 1.17
N ASP A 45 -2.42 2.06 1.38
CA ASP A 45 -3.11 2.50 2.60
C ASP A 45 -2.50 1.88 3.87
N ASP A 46 -1.99 0.64 3.78
CA ASP A 46 -1.32 -0.06 4.88
C ASP A 46 0.14 0.37 5.09
N HIS A 47 0.68 1.24 4.23
CA HIS A 47 2.08 1.64 4.31
C HIS A 47 2.34 2.48 5.59
N PRO A 48 3.45 2.28 6.31
CA PRO A 48 3.76 3.03 7.53
C PRO A 48 3.71 4.56 7.36
N LEU A 49 4.05 5.08 6.18
CA LEU A 49 3.90 6.51 5.88
C LEU A 49 2.48 7.04 6.07
N VAL A 50 1.46 6.22 5.80
CA VAL A 50 0.04 6.60 5.88
C VAL A 50 -0.60 6.09 7.17
N ALA A 51 -0.30 4.85 7.57
CA ALA A 51 -0.98 4.14 8.64
C ALA A 51 -0.25 4.13 9.98
N ARG A 52 0.92 4.79 10.13
CA ARG A 52 1.64 4.82 11.40
C ARG A 52 0.79 5.37 12.53
N GLN A 53 1.01 4.84 13.73
CA GLN A 53 0.47 5.43 14.94
C GLN A 53 0.98 6.87 15.09
N GLY A 54 0.09 7.80 15.43
CA GLY A 54 0.42 9.22 15.53
C GLY A 54 0.58 9.93 14.19
N ALA A 55 0.09 9.35 13.07
CA ALA A 55 -0.11 10.10 11.84
C ALA A 55 -1.06 11.29 12.10
N PRO A 56 -0.76 12.50 11.58
CA PRO A 56 -1.64 13.64 11.77
C PRO A 56 -2.96 13.44 11.03
N ASP A 57 -4.03 14.01 11.57
CA ASP A 57 -5.30 14.08 10.84
C ASP A 57 -5.11 14.94 9.59
N MET A 58 -5.49 14.41 8.42
CA MET A 58 -5.47 15.14 7.15
C MET A 58 -6.31 16.43 7.21
N ALA A 59 -7.32 16.50 8.08
CA ALA A 59 -8.12 17.70 8.31
C ALA A 59 -7.31 18.90 8.83
N LEU A 60 -6.09 18.68 9.37
CA LEU A 60 -5.19 19.78 9.76
C LEU A 60 -4.73 20.62 8.57
N CYS A 61 -4.74 20.04 7.35
CA CYS A 61 -4.45 20.78 6.13
C CYS A 61 -5.74 21.39 5.56
N ASP A 62 -5.82 22.71 5.56
CA ASP A 62 -6.92 23.49 4.97
C ASP A 62 -7.16 23.21 3.47
N ARG A 63 -6.18 22.62 2.78
CA ARG A 63 -6.25 22.27 1.35
C ARG A 63 -6.01 20.78 1.07
N ALA A 64 -6.22 19.89 2.05
CA ALA A 64 -5.99 18.45 1.90
C ALA A 64 -6.70 17.87 0.68
N ASP A 65 -7.96 18.26 0.46
CA ASP A 65 -8.81 17.74 -0.62
C ASP A 65 -8.80 18.60 -1.90
N ALA A 66 -7.94 19.62 -1.95
CA ALA A 66 -7.97 20.61 -3.02
C ALA A 66 -7.31 20.13 -4.33
N GLY A 67 -6.99 18.85 -4.55
CA GLY A 67 -6.09 18.42 -5.63
C GLY A 67 -4.68 18.14 -5.13
N HIS A 68 -4.07 17.01 -5.52
CA HIS A 68 -2.70 16.63 -5.11
C HIS A 68 -1.68 17.76 -5.28
N ARG A 69 -1.67 18.48 -6.42
CA ARG A 69 -0.75 19.62 -6.63
C ARG A 69 -0.95 20.78 -5.65
N ARG A 70 -2.21 21.12 -5.34
CA ARG A 70 -2.52 22.24 -4.44
C ARG A 70 -2.26 21.85 -2.98
N ALA A 71 -2.55 20.60 -2.62
CA ALA A 71 -2.22 20.04 -1.31
C ALA A 71 -0.69 20.00 -1.11
N THR A 72 0.08 19.53 -2.08
CA THR A 72 1.56 19.56 -2.03
C THR A 72 2.11 20.98 -1.91
N GLN A 73 1.67 21.92 -2.75
CA GLN A 73 2.09 23.32 -2.63
C GLN A 73 1.80 23.90 -1.24
N ARG A 74 0.68 23.51 -0.63
CA ARG A 74 0.34 23.92 0.74
C ARG A 74 1.25 23.26 1.77
N GLY A 75 1.58 21.98 1.58
CA GLY A 75 2.59 21.27 2.36
C GLY A 75 3.93 21.98 2.34
N ASP A 76 4.41 22.38 1.16
CA ASP A 76 5.71 23.07 0.99
C ASP A 76 5.74 24.41 1.74
N GLN A 77 4.62 25.14 1.74
CA GLN A 77 4.48 26.37 2.53
C GLN A 77 4.57 26.09 4.03
N MET A 78 3.91 25.04 4.51
CA MET A 78 3.93 24.67 5.93
C MET A 78 5.29 24.16 6.38
N LEU A 79 5.96 23.39 5.52
CA LEU A 79 7.30 22.88 5.74
C LEU A 79 8.31 24.03 5.89
N LYS A 80 8.24 25.04 5.02
CA LYS A 80 9.07 26.26 5.11
C LYS A 80 8.80 27.08 6.38
N LEU A 81 7.59 27.01 6.92
CA LEU A 81 7.22 27.65 8.19
C LEU A 81 7.58 26.81 9.42
N GLY A 82 8.16 25.61 9.24
CA GLY A 82 8.48 24.69 10.33
C GLY A 82 7.26 23.99 10.94
N ARG A 83 6.07 24.11 10.33
CA ARG A 83 4.83 23.46 10.80
C ARG A 83 4.76 22.02 10.29
N LEU A 84 5.63 21.16 10.83
CA LEU A 84 5.85 19.80 10.34
C LEU A 84 4.58 18.94 10.36
N GLU A 85 3.78 18.95 11.43
CA GLU A 85 2.55 18.12 11.47
C GLU A 85 1.52 18.54 10.41
N VAL A 86 1.40 19.84 10.12
CA VAL A 86 0.48 20.34 9.09
C VAL A 86 1.02 20.05 7.70
N ALA A 87 2.34 20.14 7.50
CA ALA A 87 2.97 19.75 6.25
C ALA A 87 2.72 18.26 5.96
N GLU A 88 2.93 17.38 6.93
CA GLU A 88 2.65 15.95 6.82
C GLU A 88 1.17 15.71 6.47
N ALA A 89 0.22 16.35 7.16
CA ALA A 89 -1.21 16.24 6.83
C ALA A 89 -1.53 16.65 5.37
N CYS A 90 -0.91 17.72 4.87
CA CYS A 90 -1.09 18.17 3.49
C CYS A 90 -0.53 17.18 2.46
N TYR A 91 0.66 16.63 2.71
CA TYR A 91 1.25 15.64 1.82
C TYR A 91 0.46 14.32 1.83
N LEU A 92 -0.02 13.86 2.99
CA LEU A 92 -0.92 12.72 3.08
C LEU A 92 -2.24 12.95 2.32
N GLY A 93 -2.82 14.14 2.43
CA GLY A 93 -3.99 14.53 1.63
C GLY A 93 -3.72 14.54 0.12
N ALA A 94 -2.51 14.93 -0.30
CA ALA A 94 -2.09 14.84 -1.69
C ALA A 94 -1.99 13.37 -2.16
N LEU A 95 -1.40 12.51 -1.34
CA LEU A 95 -1.22 11.08 -1.63
C LEU A 95 -2.54 10.31 -1.63
N ARG A 96 -3.52 10.72 -0.82
CA ARG A 96 -4.88 10.17 -0.89
C ARG A 96 -5.53 10.38 -2.26
N GLN A 97 -5.20 11.48 -2.94
CA GLN A 97 -5.74 11.79 -4.27
C GLN A 97 -4.89 11.21 -5.40
N LYS A 98 -3.57 11.12 -5.19
CA LYS A 98 -2.63 10.53 -6.13
C LYS A 98 -1.49 9.88 -5.34
N ASN A 99 -1.59 8.57 -5.12
CA ASN A 99 -0.71 7.84 -4.20
C ASN A 99 0.73 7.66 -4.72
N ASP A 100 0.95 7.87 -6.02
CA ASP A 100 2.22 7.84 -6.73
C ASP A 100 2.79 9.24 -6.98
N PHE A 101 2.36 10.27 -6.25
CA PHE A 101 2.79 11.65 -6.53
C PHE A 101 4.18 11.93 -5.95
N PRO A 102 5.24 12.01 -6.77
CA PRO A 102 6.62 12.04 -6.30
C PRO A 102 6.93 13.27 -5.44
N MET A 103 6.29 14.41 -5.73
CA MET A 103 6.47 15.64 -4.95
C MET A 103 5.90 15.55 -3.54
N ALA A 104 4.79 14.85 -3.34
CA ALA A 104 4.26 14.63 -2.01
C ALA A 104 5.07 13.59 -1.24
N LEU A 105 5.55 12.53 -1.91
CA LEU A 105 6.42 11.52 -1.30
C LEU A 105 7.74 12.13 -0.83
N TYR A 106 8.36 12.96 -1.67
CA TYR A 106 9.57 13.69 -1.27
C TYR A 106 9.33 14.66 -0.12
N GLY A 107 8.22 15.41 -0.16
CA GLY A 107 7.82 16.30 0.93
C GLY A 107 7.62 15.56 2.26
N LEU A 108 7.04 14.36 2.25
CA LEU A 108 6.99 13.50 3.43
C LEU A 108 8.38 13.11 3.92
N GLY A 109 9.27 12.74 3.00
CA GLY A 109 10.68 12.48 3.33
C GLY A 109 11.31 13.65 4.07
N GLU A 110 11.13 14.88 3.58
CA GLU A 110 11.66 16.08 4.23
C GLU A 110 11.05 16.31 5.62
N VAL A 111 9.74 16.08 5.78
CA VAL A 111 9.08 16.21 7.08
C VAL A 111 9.65 15.20 8.07
N HIS A 112 9.79 13.94 7.68
CA HIS A 112 10.31 12.88 8.56
C HIS A 112 11.79 13.08 8.88
N THR A 113 12.58 13.63 7.96
CA THR A 113 14.00 13.97 8.21
C THR A 113 14.15 15.11 9.22
N ARG A 114 13.18 16.04 9.26
CA ARG A 114 13.18 17.20 10.16
C ARG A 114 12.50 16.93 11.50
N ALA A 115 11.88 15.76 11.67
CA ALA A 115 11.29 15.38 12.94
C ALA A 115 12.40 14.93 13.92
N GLU A 116 12.27 15.30 15.19
CA GLU A 116 13.27 14.99 16.25
C GLU A 116 13.19 13.53 16.75
N ASP A 117 12.58 12.64 15.96
CA ASP A 117 12.24 11.28 16.36
C ASP A 117 13.06 10.28 15.53
N ASP A 118 13.94 9.53 16.19
CA ASP A 118 14.83 8.54 15.57
C ASP A 118 14.03 7.47 14.80
N ASP A 119 12.79 7.17 15.22
CA ASP A 119 11.92 6.19 14.58
C ASP A 119 11.38 6.68 13.22
N ARG A 120 11.57 7.96 12.87
CA ARG A 120 11.11 8.54 11.60
C ARG A 120 12.15 8.51 10.48
N VAL A 121 13.39 8.14 10.77
CA VAL A 121 14.44 8.03 9.74
C VAL A 121 14.08 6.98 8.68
N ASP A 122 13.59 5.82 9.10
CA ASP A 122 13.17 4.74 8.20
C ASP A 122 12.00 5.17 7.30
N LEU A 123 11.08 5.99 7.84
CA LEU A 123 9.98 6.56 7.08
C LEU A 123 10.50 7.54 6.02
N ALA A 124 11.47 8.39 6.37
CA ALA A 124 12.07 9.30 5.40
C ALA A 124 12.72 8.54 4.24
N GLU A 125 13.53 7.52 4.53
CA GLU A 125 14.17 6.69 3.51
C GLU A 125 13.12 6.02 2.60
N SER A 126 12.08 5.44 3.20
CA SER A 126 11.00 4.80 2.45
C SER A 126 10.26 5.79 1.54
N ALA A 127 9.99 7.00 2.01
CA ALA A 127 9.32 8.04 1.24
C ALA A 127 10.15 8.48 0.02
N TYR A 128 11.46 8.68 0.20
CA TYR A 128 12.35 9.04 -0.90
C TYR A 128 12.50 7.92 -1.93
N LYS A 129 12.59 6.65 -1.48
CA LYS A 129 12.61 5.50 -2.39
C LYS A 129 11.35 5.43 -3.23
N LEU A 130 10.18 5.56 -2.62
CA LEU A 130 8.91 5.58 -3.34
C LEU A 130 8.84 6.76 -4.33
N ALA A 131 9.37 7.94 -3.98
CA ALA A 131 9.41 9.08 -4.89
C ALA A 131 10.26 8.78 -6.14
N LEU A 132 11.44 8.17 -5.96
CA LEU A 132 12.33 7.73 -7.03
C LEU A 132 11.74 6.62 -7.89
N GLU A 133 11.04 5.66 -7.27
CA GLU A 133 10.33 4.60 -7.99
C GLU A 133 9.18 5.16 -8.83
N SER A 134 8.46 6.14 -8.29
CA SER A 134 7.35 6.82 -8.99
C SER A 134 7.86 7.68 -10.14
N TRP A 135 8.99 8.36 -9.96
CA TRP A 135 9.60 9.19 -10.98
C TRP A 135 11.13 9.23 -10.85
N PRO A 136 11.87 8.37 -11.59
CA PRO A 136 13.32 8.21 -11.42
C PRO A 136 14.16 9.48 -11.66
N GLN A 137 13.64 10.41 -12.47
CA GLN A 137 14.27 11.70 -12.76
C GLN A 137 13.78 12.83 -11.84
N TYR A 138 13.14 12.52 -10.72
CA TYR A 138 12.55 13.52 -9.83
C TYR A 138 13.57 14.32 -9.01
N VAL A 139 14.78 13.80 -8.84
CA VAL A 139 15.83 14.44 -8.03
C VAL A 139 16.86 15.06 -8.96
N ASP A 140 17.00 16.38 -8.89
CA ASP A 140 18.16 17.15 -9.37
C ASP A 140 19.05 17.51 -8.17
#